data_AF-A0A368U904-F1
#
_entry.id   AF-A0A368U904-F1
#
_cell.length_a   1.000
_cell.length_b   1.000
_cell.length_c   1.000
_cell.angle_alpha   90.00
_cell.angle_beta   90.00
_cell.angle_gamma   90.00
#
_symmetry.space_group_name_H-M   'P 1'
#
loop_
_entity.id
_entity.type
_entity.pdbx_description
1 polymer ?
#
loop_
_entity_poly.entity_id
_entity_poly.type
_entity_poly.pdbx_seq_one_letter_code
_entity_poly.pdbx_strand_id
1 'polypeptide(L)'
;MKNISLAQQYPDASNELIELHCFGIKIQNNAITSDLHEAHLPDASEAYEAAMDAIESLVLAHHCAGIDVTDPAYLEGIETAVESLANNID
;
A
#
# COMPACT_ATOMS: atom_id res chain seq x y z
N MET A 1 12.47 10.96 33.35
CA MET A 1 11.65 10.33 32.30
C MET A 1 12.09 10.92 30.98
N LYS A 2 12.64 10.12 30.06
CA LYS A 2 13.08 10.63 28.76
C LYS A 2 11.85 10.71 27.85
N ASN A 3 11.39 11.93 27.57
CA ASN A 3 10.43 12.17 26.50
C ASN A 3 11.19 12.06 25.18
N ILE A 4 11.21 10.86 24.63
CA ILE A 4 11.78 10.60 23.31
C ILE A 4 10.67 10.92 22.32
N SER A 5 10.90 11.90 21.45
CA SER A 5 9.98 12.24 20.35
C SER A 5 9.78 10.98 19.49
N LEU A 6 8.55 10.70 19.04
CA LEU A 6 8.25 9.56 18.17
C LEU A 6 9.11 9.55 16.89
N ALA A 7 9.63 10.70 16.47
CA ALA A 7 10.59 10.84 15.37
C ALA A 7 11.97 10.21 15.64
N GLN A 8 12.35 9.96 16.90
CA GLN A 8 13.64 9.35 17.25
C GLN A 8 13.58 7.82 17.32
N GLN A 9 12.39 7.22 17.24
CA GLN A 9 12.25 5.75 17.27
C GLN A 9 12.45 5.13 15.87
N TYR A 10 12.35 5.94 14.80
CA TYR A 10 12.55 5.52 13.41
C TYR A 10 13.47 6.51 12.67
N PRO A 11 14.78 6.54 12.97
CA PRO A 11 15.66 7.63 12.57
C PRO A 11 16.24 7.51 11.15
N ASP A 12 15.59 6.81 10.22
CA ASP A 12 15.93 6.84 8.80
C ASP A 12 14.73 6.38 7.97
N ALA A 13 13.78 7.28 7.71
CA ALA A 13 12.97 7.14 6.50
C ALA A 13 13.92 7.50 5.36
N SER A 14 14.74 6.52 4.94
CA SER A 14 15.56 6.66 3.75
C SER A 14 14.65 7.18 2.65
N ASN A 15 15.11 8.19 1.90
CA ASN A 15 14.42 8.70 0.71
C ASN A 15 14.49 7.67 -0.45
N GLU A 16 14.41 6.40 -0.09
CA GLU A 16 14.53 5.22 -0.91
C GLU A 16 13.19 4.94 -1.54
N LEU A 17 13.19 4.85 -2.87
CA LEU A 17 12.04 4.39 -3.62
C LEU A 17 11.97 2.87 -3.49
N ILE A 18 10.87 2.38 -2.94
CA ILE A 18 10.56 0.96 -2.93
C ILE A 18 9.54 0.70 -4.03
N GLU A 19 9.90 -0.13 -4.99
CA GLU A 19 8.98 -0.60 -6.03
C GLU A 19 8.55 -2.03 -5.70
N LEU A 20 7.25 -2.24 -5.53
CA LEU A 20 6.70 -3.57 -5.34
C LEU A 20 6.44 -4.22 -6.69
N HIS A 21 6.66 -5.53 -6.76
CA HIS A 21 6.47 -6.29 -7.99
C HIS A 21 4.99 -6.66 -8.26
N CYS A 22 4.04 -5.82 -7.82
CA CYS A 22 2.61 -5.97 -8.10
C CYS A 22 1.95 -4.58 -8.26
N PHE A 23 0.98 -4.48 -9.18
CA PHE A 23 0.11 -3.31 -9.41
C PHE A 23 0.81 -1.93 -9.49
N GLY A 24 2.07 -1.89 -9.94
CA GLY A 24 2.83 -0.64 -10.03
C GLY A 24 3.03 0.09 -8.70
N ILE A 25 2.85 -0.60 -7.55
CA ILE A 25 2.90 0.04 -6.23
C ILE A 25 4.31 0.54 -5.94
N LYS A 26 4.40 1.81 -5.56
CA LYS A 26 5.64 2.50 -5.20
C LYS A 26 5.48 3.24 -3.89
N ILE A 27 6.47 3.14 -3.02
CA ILE A 27 6.51 3.85 -1.74
C ILE A 27 7.73 4.76 -1.72
N GLN A 28 7.51 6.04 -1.42
CA GLN A 28 8.59 7.01 -1.24
C GLN A 28 8.12 8.11 -0.29
N ASN A 29 8.95 8.50 0.69
CA ASN A 29 8.68 9.62 1.60
C ASN A 29 7.34 9.52 2.36
N ASN A 30 6.96 8.32 2.81
CA ASN A 30 5.65 8.03 3.43
C ASN A 30 4.45 8.36 2.51
N ALA A 31 4.65 8.40 1.21
CA ALA A 31 3.60 8.43 0.21
C ALA A 31 3.62 7.13 -0.59
N ILE A 32 2.45 6.74 -1.08
CA ILE A 32 2.25 5.58 -1.93
C ILE A 32 1.59 6.02 -3.24
N THR A 33 1.94 5.37 -4.33
CA THR A 33 1.28 5.49 -5.64
C THR A 33 1.14 4.09 -6.24
N SER A 34 0.12 3.86 -7.04
CA SER A 34 -0.08 2.58 -7.73
C SER A 34 -0.84 2.72 -9.04
N ASP A 35 -0.91 1.61 -9.76
CA ASP A 35 -1.73 1.44 -10.96
C ASP A 35 -3.09 0.78 -10.62
N LEU A 36 -3.45 0.63 -9.33
CA LEU A 36 -4.67 -0.07 -8.88
C LEU A 36 -5.96 0.59 -9.41
N HIS A 37 -5.89 1.90 -9.65
CA HIS A 37 -6.99 2.72 -10.16
C HIS A 37 -6.97 2.81 -11.70
N GLU A 38 -5.94 2.28 -12.39
CA GLU A 38 -5.82 2.39 -13.84
C GLU A 38 -6.70 1.40 -14.61
N ALA A 39 -7.43 0.52 -13.92
CA ALA A 39 -8.55 -0.17 -14.51
C ALA A 39 -9.61 0.87 -14.91
N HIS A 40 -9.44 1.49 -16.08
CA HIS A 40 -10.32 2.49 -16.69
C HIS A 40 -11.66 1.84 -17.06
N LEU A 41 -12.37 1.34 -16.06
CA LEU A 41 -13.75 0.96 -16.15
C LEU A 41 -14.52 2.26 -15.96
N PRO A 42 -15.16 2.81 -17.01
CA PRO A 42 -15.89 4.07 -16.93
C PRO A 42 -17.03 4.08 -15.90
N ASP A 43 -17.33 2.91 -15.31
CA ASP A 43 -18.34 2.69 -14.27
C ASP A 43 -17.76 1.99 -13.01
N ALA A 44 -16.46 2.14 -12.72
CA ALA A 44 -15.92 1.65 -11.44
C ALA A 44 -16.72 2.27 -10.29
N SER A 45 -17.32 1.43 -9.44
CA SER A 45 -18.18 1.92 -8.37
C SER A 45 -17.34 2.67 -7.34
N GLU A 46 -17.94 3.66 -6.67
CA GLU A 46 -17.27 4.38 -5.56
C GLU A 46 -16.73 3.41 -4.49
N ALA A 47 -17.36 2.25 -4.36
CA ALA A 47 -16.91 1.18 -3.48
C ALA A 47 -15.62 0.50 -3.97
N TYR A 48 -15.43 0.33 -5.28
CA TYR A 48 -14.20 -0.22 -5.85
C TYR A 48 -13.03 0.73 -5.62
N GLU A 49 -13.22 2.02 -5.91
CA GLU A 49 -12.20 3.06 -5.69
C GLU A 49 -11.79 3.14 -4.20
N ALA A 50 -12.77 3.17 -3.30
CA ALA A 50 -12.52 3.19 -1.87
C ALA A 50 -11.80 1.92 -1.37
N ALA A 51 -12.03 0.78 -2.04
CA ALA A 51 -11.33 -0.46 -1.72
C ALA A 51 -9.86 -0.42 -2.19
N MET A 52 -9.56 0.16 -3.35
CA MET A 52 -8.19 0.37 -3.82
C MET A 52 -7.44 1.34 -2.89
N ASP A 53 -8.07 2.45 -2.50
CA ASP A 53 -7.52 3.40 -1.50
C ASP A 53 -7.20 2.70 -0.17
N ALA A 54 -8.05 1.76 0.25
CA ALA A 54 -7.86 1.01 1.48
C ALA A 54 -6.66 0.05 1.39
N ILE A 55 -6.46 -0.61 0.24
CA ILE A 55 -5.29 -1.47 -0.01
C ILE A 55 -4.01 -0.64 0.03
N GLU A 56 -3.97 0.50 -0.68
CA GLU A 56 -2.81 1.40 -0.66
C GLU A 56 -2.47 1.86 0.76
N SER A 57 -3.49 2.32 1.49
CA SER A 57 -3.34 2.78 2.88
C SER A 57 -2.81 1.68 3.81
N LEU A 58 -3.27 0.44 3.63
CA LEU A 58 -2.81 -0.71 4.41
C LEU A 58 -1.34 -1.04 4.12
N VAL A 59 -0.96 -1.09 2.85
CA VAL A 59 0.43 -1.34 2.43
C VAL A 59 1.37 -0.27 2.99
N LEU A 60 0.99 1.01 2.87
CA LEU A 60 1.78 2.11 3.41
C LEU A 60 1.90 2.02 4.94
N ALA A 61 0.80 1.71 5.65
CA ALA A 61 0.81 1.55 7.09
C ALA A 61 1.72 0.40 7.55
N HIS A 62 1.69 -0.74 6.85
CA HIS A 62 2.56 -1.88 7.12
C HIS A 62 4.03 -1.56 6.87
N HIS A 63 4.35 -0.87 5.78
CA HIS A 63 5.70 -0.38 5.52
C HIS A 63 6.19 0.54 6.66
N CYS A 64 5.39 1.53 7.07
CA CYS A 64 5.70 2.42 8.19
C CYS A 64 5.86 1.68 9.53
N ALA A 65 5.20 0.54 9.71
CA ALA A 65 5.32 -0.31 10.90
C ALA A 65 6.57 -1.22 10.88
N GLY A 66 7.34 -1.23 9.79
CA GLY A 66 8.51 -2.09 9.61
C GLY A 66 8.19 -3.52 9.16
N ILE A 67 6.99 -3.76 8.62
CA ILE A 67 6.66 -5.01 7.93
C ILE A 67 7.35 -5.01 6.56
N ASP A 68 7.98 -6.12 6.20
CA ASP A 68 8.56 -6.30 4.87
C ASP A 68 7.46 -6.47 3.83
N VAL A 69 7.13 -5.37 3.15
CA VAL A 69 6.12 -5.34 2.08
C VAL A 69 6.65 -5.86 0.73
N THR A 70 7.95 -6.19 0.65
CA THR A 70 8.58 -6.79 -0.54
C THR A 70 8.58 -8.32 -0.49
N ASP A 71 8.20 -8.90 0.65
CA ASP A 71 8.12 -10.34 0.84
C ASP A 71 7.15 -10.99 -0.18
N PRO A 72 7.55 -12.06 -0.88
CA PRO A 72 6.69 -12.69 -1.88
C PRO A 72 5.33 -13.16 -1.35
N ALA A 73 5.23 -13.65 -0.12
CA ALA A 73 3.96 -14.09 0.45
C ALA A 73 3.08 -12.89 0.86
N TYR A 74 3.70 -11.77 1.25
CA TYR A 74 2.96 -10.51 1.44
C TYR A 74 2.34 -10.05 0.11
N LEU A 75 3.13 -10.05 -0.97
CA LEU A 75 2.67 -9.64 -2.31
C LEU A 75 1.54 -10.56 -2.83
N GLU A 76 1.66 -11.88 -2.69
CA GLU A 76 0.60 -12.84 -3.03
C GLU A 76 -0.70 -12.54 -2.27
N GLY A 77 -0.59 -12.13 -0.99
CA GLY A 77 -1.73 -11.70 -0.19
C GLY A 77 -2.41 -10.43 -0.72
N ILE A 78 -1.63 -9.44 -1.15
CA ILE A 78 -2.16 -8.21 -1.78
C ILE A 78 -2.85 -8.53 -3.11
N GLU A 79 -2.22 -9.34 -3.97
CA GLU A 79 -2.81 -9.79 -5.23
C GLU A 79 -4.14 -10.51 -5.04
N THR A 80 -4.18 -11.45 -4.10
CA THR A 80 -5.40 -12.19 -3.75
C THR A 80 -6.49 -11.26 -3.22
N ALA A 81 -6.12 -10.27 -2.40
CA ALA A 81 -7.08 -9.31 -1.84
C ALA A 81 -7.68 -8.42 -2.94
N VAL A 82 -6.87 -7.88 -3.84
CA VAL A 82 -7.32 -7.05 -4.97
C VAL A 82 -8.24 -7.86 -5.89
N GLU A 83 -7.85 -9.09 -6.25
CA GLU A 83 -8.68 -9.99 -7.06
C GLU A 83 -10.03 -10.28 -6.38
N SER A 84 -10.00 -10.54 -5.07
CA SER A 84 -11.22 -10.80 -4.30
C SER A 84 -12.14 -9.59 -4.26
N LEU A 85 -11.60 -8.38 -4.06
CA LEU A 85 -12.38 -7.15 -4.06
C LEU A 85 -13.01 -6.88 -5.43
N ALA A 86 -12.23 -7.01 -6.51
CA ALA A 86 -12.71 -6.86 -7.88
C ALA A 86 -13.85 -7.85 -8.23
N ASN A 87 -13.83 -9.04 -7.64
CA ASN A 87 -14.86 -10.07 -7.86
C ASN A 87 -16.11 -9.93 -6.97
N ASN A 88 -16.08 -9.11 -5.92
CA ASN A 88 -17.16 -9.04 -4.92
C ASN A 88 -17.76 -7.63 -4.74
N ILE A 89 -17.17 -6.60 -5.34
CA ILE A 89 -17.71 -5.25 -5.33
C ILE A 89 -18.51 -5.05 -6.62
N ASP A 90 -19.81 -4.77 -6.46
CA ASP A 90 -20.74 -4.42 -7.54
C ASP A 90 -20.60 -2.96 -7.99
#